data_AF-A0A356IZU0-F1
#
_entry.id   AF-A0A356IZU0-F1
#
_cell.length_a   1.000
_cell.length_b   1.000
_cell.length_c   1.000
_cell.angle_alpha   90.00
_cell.angle_beta   90.00
_cell.angle_gamma   90.00
#
_symmetry.space_group_name_H-M   'P 1'
#
loop_
_entity.id
_entity.type
_entity.pdbx_description
1 polymer ?
#
loop_
_entity_poly.entity_id
_entity_poly.type
_entity_poly.pdbx_seq_one_letter_code
_entity_poly.pdbx_strand_id
1 'polypeptide(L)'
;MLAGCAKLQHLDQLLTLKAVSDEQTQMGKEIERQDARFERLVAAVEEGSIGGYKDQKSVTGQFGPPIFTETVQEDGRPLEVWVYRYAARFFDSPKVYLYWDQAGQLVRWEYK
;
A
#
# COMPACT_ATOMS: atom_id res chain seq x y z
N MET A 1 50.34 -13.59 -23.40
CA MET A 1 49.11 -12.99 -23.95
C MET A 1 48.04 -13.06 -22.86
N LEU A 2 47.82 -11.95 -22.15
CA LEU A 2 46.98 -11.85 -20.94
C LEU A 2 45.90 -10.77 -21.16
N ALA A 3 44.97 -11.00 -22.09
CA ALA A 3 43.88 -10.06 -22.40
C ALA A 3 42.48 -10.67 -22.16
N GLY A 4 42.38 -11.68 -21.28
CA GLY A 4 41.14 -12.43 -21.04
C GLY A 4 40.40 -12.11 -19.73
N CYS A 5 41.07 -11.54 -18.71
CA CYS A 5 40.47 -11.44 -17.36
C CYS A 5 39.75 -10.12 -17.06
N ALA A 6 39.99 -9.04 -17.82
CA ALA A 6 39.36 -7.75 -17.55
C ALA A 6 37.87 -7.70 -17.96
N LYS A 7 37.46 -8.44 -19.00
CA LYS A 7 36.05 -8.45 -19.47
C LYS A 7 35.08 -9.19 -18.54
N LEU A 8 35.56 -10.19 -17.80
CA LEU A 8 34.73 -10.97 -16.86
C LEU A 8 34.46 -10.20 -15.56
N GLN A 9 35.44 -9.47 -15.03
CA GLN A 9 35.27 -8.71 -13.78
C GLN A 9 34.28 -7.54 -13.89
N HIS A 10 34.15 -6.94 -15.08
CA HIS A 10 33.18 -5.87 -15.31
C HIS A 10 31.77 -6.37 -15.62
N LEU A 11 31.61 -7.64 -16.01
CA LEU A 11 30.30 -8.22 -16.30
C LEU A 11 29.47 -8.40 -15.02
N ASP A 12 30.09 -8.90 -13.96
CA ASP A 12 29.43 -9.04 -12.66
C ASP A 12 28.99 -7.68 -12.12
N GLN A 13 29.82 -6.65 -12.25
CA GLN A 13 29.49 -5.27 -11.87
C GLN A 13 28.32 -4.71 -12.68
N LEU A 14 28.27 -4.97 -14.00
CA LEU A 14 27.15 -4.57 -14.86
C LEU A 14 25.86 -5.32 -14.54
N LEU A 15 25.95 -6.61 -14.19
CA LEU A 15 24.81 -7.41 -13.76
C LEU A 15 24.29 -6.94 -12.40
N THR A 16 25.17 -6.57 -11.45
CA THR A 16 24.77 -5.96 -10.18
C THR A 16 24.12 -4.59 -10.40
N LEU A 17 24.70 -3.74 -11.25
CA LEU A 17 24.11 -2.42 -11.55
C LEU A 17 22.74 -2.57 -12.22
N LYS A 18 22.60 -3.54 -13.13
CA LYS A 18 21.34 -3.89 -13.78
C LYS A 18 20.32 -4.43 -12.77
N ALA A 19 20.72 -5.34 -11.88
CA ALA A 19 19.86 -5.88 -10.84
C ALA A 19 19.36 -4.76 -9.90
N VAL A 20 20.24 -3.86 -9.48
CA VAL A 20 19.87 -2.69 -8.67
C VAL A 20 18.92 -1.75 -9.43
N SER A 21 19.16 -1.51 -10.72
CA SER A 21 18.27 -0.68 -11.54
C SER A 21 16.91 -1.35 -11.78
N ASP A 22 16.89 -2.67 -11.98
CA ASP A 22 15.68 -3.46 -12.19
C ASP A 22 14.87 -3.51 -10.87
N GLU A 23 15.53 -3.67 -9.72
CA GLU A 23 14.93 -3.55 -8.37
C GLU A 23 14.36 -2.16 -8.11
N GLN A 24 15.11 -1.09 -8.42
CA GLN A 24 14.61 0.29 -8.28
C GLN A 24 13.39 0.54 -9.17
N THR A 25 13.40 0.02 -10.40
CA THR A 25 12.28 0.13 -11.33
C THR A 25 11.06 -0.64 -10.81
N GLN A 26 11.27 -1.82 -10.22
CA GLN A 26 10.20 -2.64 -9.66
C GLN A 26 9.62 -2.03 -8.39
N MET A 27 10.46 -1.47 -7.51
CA MET A 27 10.04 -0.69 -6.34
C MET A 27 9.20 0.53 -6.76
N GLY A 28 9.65 1.28 -7.75
CA GLY A 28 8.91 2.43 -8.27
C GLY A 28 7.51 2.04 -8.76
N LYS A 29 7.40 0.96 -9.54
CA LYS A 29 6.10 0.46 -10.03
C LYS A 29 5.17 0.00 -8.92
N GLU A 30 5.70 -0.58 -7.85
CA GLU A 30 4.87 -1.02 -6.73
C GLU A 30 4.37 0.17 -5.89
N ILE A 31 5.22 1.18 -5.70
CA ILE A 31 4.84 2.46 -5.09
C ILE A 31 3.71 3.12 -5.89
N GLU A 32 3.88 3.24 -7.22
CA GLU A 32 2.85 3.82 -8.11
C GLU A 32 1.52 3.04 -8.04
N ARG A 33 1.57 1.70 -8.00
CA ARG A 33 0.37 0.87 -7.86
C ARG A 33 -0.32 1.06 -6.52
N GLN A 34 0.44 1.18 -5.44
CA GLN A 34 -0.11 1.41 -4.11
C GLN A 34 -0.73 2.81 -4.02
N ASP A 35 -0.07 3.82 -4.57
CA ASP A 35 -0.57 5.19 -4.62
C ASP A 35 -1.86 5.27 -5.46
N ALA A 36 -1.90 4.64 -6.64
CA ALA A 36 -3.11 4.58 -7.48
C ALA A 36 -4.26 3.79 -6.83
N ARG A 37 -3.97 2.80 -5.98
CA ARG A 37 -5.00 2.13 -5.16
C ARG A 37 -5.53 3.06 -4.09
N PHE A 38 -4.65 3.81 -3.44
CA PHE A 38 -5.03 4.76 -2.40
C PHE A 38 -5.86 5.91 -2.96
N GLU A 39 -5.50 6.47 -4.11
CA GLU A 39 -6.29 7.49 -4.80
C GLU A 39 -7.72 7.01 -5.10
N ARG A 40 -7.88 5.76 -5.54
CA ARG A 40 -9.21 5.15 -5.75
C ARG A 40 -10.00 5.02 -4.44
N LEU A 41 -9.33 4.71 -3.33
CA LEU A 41 -9.97 4.64 -2.02
C LEU A 41 -10.43 6.03 -1.56
N VAL A 42 -9.58 7.06 -1.74
CA VAL A 42 -9.93 8.45 -1.42
C VAL A 42 -11.15 8.88 -2.22
N ALA A 43 -11.16 8.65 -3.54
CA ALA A 43 -12.32 8.96 -4.38
C ALA A 43 -13.59 8.25 -3.89
N ALA A 44 -13.51 6.97 -3.53
CA ALA A 44 -14.67 6.24 -3.00
C ALA A 44 -15.19 6.79 -1.66
N VAL A 45 -14.30 7.32 -0.81
CA VAL A 45 -14.68 7.97 0.44
C VAL A 45 -15.34 9.32 0.18
N GLU A 46 -14.75 10.14 -0.68
CA GLU A 46 -15.26 11.48 -1.02
C GLU A 46 -16.61 11.42 -1.76
N GLU A 47 -16.80 10.43 -2.63
CA GLU A 47 -18.06 10.18 -3.35
C GLU A 47 -19.12 9.46 -2.49
N GLY A 48 -18.75 9.01 -1.29
CA GLY A 48 -19.63 8.24 -0.41
C GLY A 48 -19.93 6.81 -0.86
N SER A 49 -19.23 6.31 -1.90
CA SER A 49 -19.41 4.96 -2.43
C SER A 49 -18.72 3.88 -1.58
N ILE A 50 -17.83 4.26 -0.67
CA ILE A 50 -17.11 3.33 0.22
C ILE A 50 -18.06 2.50 1.10
N GLY A 51 -19.24 3.02 1.46
CA GLY A 51 -20.26 2.28 2.22
C GLY A 51 -20.86 1.08 1.46
N GLY A 52 -20.63 0.97 0.15
CA GLY A 52 -21.00 -0.20 -0.65
C GLY A 52 -20.12 -1.42 -0.40
N TYR A 53 -18.93 -1.24 0.17
CA TYR A 53 -17.96 -2.30 0.45
C TYR A 53 -18.14 -2.81 1.88
N LYS A 54 -19.08 -3.75 2.06
CA LYS A 54 -19.52 -4.18 3.39
C LYS A 54 -18.50 -5.02 4.14
N ASP A 55 -17.66 -5.77 3.44
CA ASP A 55 -16.71 -6.71 4.04
C ASP A 55 -15.26 -6.41 3.67
N GLN A 56 -14.36 -6.90 4.50
CA GLN A 56 -12.91 -6.77 4.35
C GLN A 56 -12.38 -7.30 3.01
N LYS A 57 -12.99 -8.33 2.43
CA LYS A 57 -12.55 -8.89 1.13
C LYS A 57 -12.91 -7.96 -0.02
N SER A 58 -14.07 -7.34 0.02
CA SER A 58 -14.51 -6.38 -1.00
C SER A 58 -13.59 -5.15 -1.06
N VAL A 59 -13.16 -4.64 0.11
CA VAL A 59 -12.20 -3.53 0.20
C VAL A 59 -10.81 -3.96 -0.26
N THR A 60 -10.28 -5.06 0.26
CA THR A 60 -8.93 -5.52 -0.13
C THR A 60 -8.83 -5.93 -1.59
N GLY A 61 -9.90 -6.48 -2.18
CA GLY A 61 -9.96 -6.80 -3.60
C GLY A 61 -9.89 -5.56 -4.49
N GLN A 62 -10.54 -4.47 -4.09
CA GLN A 62 -10.61 -3.24 -4.90
C GLN A 62 -9.42 -2.31 -4.66
N PHE A 63 -9.06 -2.10 -3.39
CA PHE A 63 -8.11 -1.08 -2.92
C PHE A 63 -6.80 -1.67 -2.38
N GLY A 64 -6.68 -3.00 -2.28
CA GLY A 64 -5.52 -3.66 -1.70
C GLY A 64 -5.53 -3.72 -0.16
N PRO A 65 -4.52 -4.38 0.43
CA PRO A 65 -4.40 -4.51 1.87
C PRO A 65 -4.10 -3.15 2.53
N PRO A 66 -4.51 -2.95 3.79
CA PRO A 66 -4.10 -1.79 4.56
C PRO A 66 -2.59 -1.81 4.83
N ILE A 67 -2.01 -0.64 5.07
CA ILE A 67 -0.60 -0.55 5.45
C ILE A 67 -0.37 -0.88 6.92
N PHE A 68 -1.41 -0.75 7.73
CA PHE A 68 -1.38 -0.95 9.16
C PHE A 68 -2.79 -1.29 9.66
N THR A 69 -2.86 -2.20 10.63
CA THR A 69 -4.09 -2.56 11.32
C THR A 69 -3.87 -2.45 12.82
N GLU A 70 -4.88 -1.93 13.52
CA GLU A 70 -4.89 -1.85 14.98
C GLU A 70 -6.29 -2.17 15.52
N THR A 71 -6.37 -2.44 16.82
CA THR A 71 -7.65 -2.61 17.51
C THR A 71 -7.84 -1.46 18.49
N VAL A 72 -8.97 -0.76 18.36
CA VAL A 72 -9.37 0.33 19.27
C VAL A 72 -10.61 -0.08 20.06
N GLN A 73 -10.82 0.53 21.23
CA GLN A 73 -12.04 0.39 22.00
C GLN A 73 -12.91 1.63 21.78
N GLU A 74 -14.10 1.45 21.23
CA GLU A 74 -15.08 2.52 21.01
C GLU A 74 -16.42 2.08 21.62
N ASP A 75 -16.99 2.89 22.52
CA ASP A 75 -18.22 2.57 23.27
C ASP A 75 -18.24 1.19 23.95
N GLY A 76 -17.07 0.76 24.45
CA GLY A 76 -16.89 -0.53 25.10
C GLY A 76 -16.90 -1.73 24.15
N ARG A 77 -16.80 -1.50 22.84
CA ARG A 77 -16.70 -2.53 21.81
C ARG A 77 -15.34 -2.43 21.11
N PRO A 78 -14.66 -3.55 20.85
CA PRO A 78 -13.46 -3.54 20.04
C PRO A 78 -13.82 -3.32 18.57
N LEU A 79 -13.13 -2.39 17.92
CA LEU A 79 -13.16 -2.19 16.48
C LEU A 79 -11.76 -2.44 15.92
N GLU A 80 -11.69 -3.13 14.79
CA GLU A 80 -10.46 -3.20 14.00
C GLU A 80 -10.39 -1.96 13.12
N VAL A 81 -9.25 -1.27 13.11
CA VAL A 81 -9.01 -0.08 12.31
C VAL A 81 -7.97 -0.40 11.27
N TRP A 82 -8.32 -0.18 10.02
CA TRP A 82 -7.42 -0.30 8.88
C TRP A 82 -6.98 1.07 8.42
N VAL A 83 -5.67 1.26 8.30
CA VAL A 83 -5.07 2.52 7.88
C VAL A 83 -4.51 2.39 6.47
N TYR A 84 -4.88 3.33 5.63
CA TYR A 84 -4.39 3.49 4.26
C TYR A 84 -3.74 4.86 4.09
N ARG A 85 -2.65 4.92 3.34
CA ARG A 85 -1.96 6.15 2.93
C ARG A 85 -1.10 5.90 1.70
N TYR A 86 -0.60 6.97 1.10
CA TYR A 86 0.46 6.94 0.08
C TYR A 86 1.72 6.21 0.59
N ALA A 87 2.33 5.42 -0.27
CA ALA A 87 3.48 4.56 0.06
C ALA A 87 4.76 5.36 0.36
N ALA A 88 5.00 6.41 -0.44
CA ALA A 88 6.24 7.18 -0.40
C ALA A 88 6.14 8.51 0.37
N ARG A 89 4.93 8.93 0.77
CA ARG A 89 4.70 10.20 1.49
C ARG A 89 4.44 9.91 2.96
N PHE A 90 5.48 10.03 3.79
CA PHE A 90 5.41 9.67 5.21
C PHE A 90 4.89 10.79 6.12
N PHE A 91 5.26 12.03 5.82
CA PHE A 91 4.88 13.24 6.58
C PHE A 91 3.74 13.96 5.87
N ASP A 92 2.72 14.39 6.63
CA ASP A 92 1.54 15.13 6.18
C ASP A 92 0.74 14.50 5.01
N SER A 93 0.94 13.20 4.76
CA SER A 93 0.11 12.50 3.79
C SER A 93 -1.26 12.22 4.37
N PRO A 94 -2.32 12.42 3.58
CA PRO A 94 -3.65 12.12 4.04
C PRO A 94 -3.80 10.61 4.26
N LYS A 95 -4.69 10.27 5.19
CA LYS A 95 -4.95 8.90 5.63
C LYS A 95 -6.43 8.60 5.52
N VAL A 96 -6.73 7.39 5.08
CA VAL A 96 -8.07 6.82 5.19
C VAL A 96 -8.05 5.78 6.30
N TYR A 97 -8.98 5.93 7.25
CA TYR A 97 -9.23 4.98 8.32
C TYR A 97 -10.54 4.27 8.04
N LEU A 98 -10.53 2.94 8.02
CA LEU A 98 -11.73 2.11 7.90
C LEU A 98 -11.92 1.32 9.20
N TYR A 99 -13.10 1.42 9.79
CA TYR A 99 -13.42 0.80 11.07
C TYR A 99 -14.34 -0.39 10.86
N TRP A 100 -13.94 -1.53 11.42
CA TRP A 100 -14.61 -2.81 11.27
C TRP A 100 -15.10 -3.31 12.62
N ASP A 101 -16.33 -3.80 12.66
CA ASP A 101 -16.84 -4.48 13.84
C ASP A 101 -16.29 -5.92 13.95
N GLN A 102 -16.66 -6.61 15.03
CA GLN A 102 -16.27 -8.02 15.25
C GLN A 102 -16.82 -8.98 14.19
N ALA A 103 -17.84 -8.59 13.43
CA ALA A 103 -18.38 -9.37 12.31
C ALA A 103 -17.63 -9.08 11.00
N GLY A 104 -16.60 -8.22 11.03
CA GLY A 104 -15.83 -7.81 9.85
C GLY A 104 -16.63 -6.91 8.92
N GLN A 105 -17.65 -6.21 9.43
CA GLN A 105 -18.45 -5.27 8.66
C GLN A 105 -17.90 -3.86 8.80
N LEU A 106 -17.87 -3.12 7.69
CA LEU A 106 -17.48 -1.71 7.68
C LEU A 106 -18.56 -0.87 8.38
N VAL A 107 -18.22 -0.27 9.51
CA VAL A 107 -19.16 0.53 10.33
C VAL A 107 -18.90 2.03 10.24
N ARG A 108 -17.67 2.44 9.94
CA ARG A 108 -17.26 3.85 9.93
C ARG A 108 -16.02 4.04 9.08
N TRP A 109 -15.83 5.26 8.55
CA TRP A 109 -14.61 5.67 7.87
C TRP A 109 -14.27 7.13 8.14
N GLU A 110 -12.99 7.47 8.07
CA GLU A 110 -12.49 8.84 8.19
C GLU A 110 -11.43 9.12 7.13
N TYR A 111 -11.46 10.33 6.57
CA TYR A 111 -10.39 10.88 5.75
C TYR A 111 -9.77 12.07 6.48
N LYS A 112 -8.47 12.01 6.75
CA LYS A 112 -7.72 13.00 7.55
C LYS A 112 -6.42 13.38 6.88
#